data_AF-A0A1M3LLE4-F1
#
_entry.id   AF-A0A1M3LLE4-F1
#
_cell.length_a   1.000
_cell.length_b   1.000
_cell.length_c   1.000
_cell.angle_alpha   90.00
_cell.angle_beta   90.00
_cell.angle_gamma   90.00
#
_symmetry.space_group_name_H-M   'P 1'
#
loop_
_entity.id
_entity.type
_entity.pdbx_description
1 polymer ?
#
loop_
_entity_poly.entity_id
_entity_poly.type
_entity_poly.pdbx_seq_one_letter_code
_entity_poly.pdbx_strand_id
1 'polypeptide(L)'
;MKKVAAVSTMALVLATTDAHATNGECEEIRLLLNPIYQQLIAALDRHLYSRDVNMKIDAETDTWAQFQFRDMADRHDKMIVNLIREYNDGDPVAIRKCNAVVYQADCEAFQVYKRVVIDLPGMAGKRQAIMAENDRRCAQARGD
;
A
#
# COMPACT_ATOMS: atom_id res chain seq x y z
N MET A 1 -34.80 44.90 -47.71
CA MET A 1 -35.38 43.79 -46.93
C MET A 1 -34.73 42.48 -47.35
N LYS A 2 -33.92 41.87 -46.47
CA LYS A 2 -33.92 40.44 -46.08
C LYS A 2 -32.58 40.12 -45.41
N LYS A 3 -32.70 39.77 -44.12
CA LYS A 3 -31.64 39.28 -43.23
C LYS A 3 -31.20 37.89 -43.69
N VAL A 4 -29.91 37.59 -43.65
CA VAL A 4 -29.41 36.27 -43.24
C VAL A 4 -28.09 36.47 -42.51
N ALA A 5 -28.11 36.24 -41.21
CA ALA A 5 -26.92 36.01 -40.41
C ALA A 5 -26.49 34.56 -40.65
N ALA A 6 -25.23 34.33 -40.99
CA ALA A 6 -24.64 32.99 -40.98
C ALA A 6 -23.92 32.80 -39.64
N VAL A 7 -24.54 31.97 -38.81
CA VAL A 7 -24.11 31.51 -37.50
C VAL A 7 -22.92 30.56 -37.65
N SER A 8 -22.00 30.67 -36.70
CA SER A 8 -20.88 29.80 -36.35
C SER A 8 -21.02 28.31 -36.70
N THR A 9 -19.91 27.73 -37.17
CA THR A 9 -19.48 26.41 -36.70
C THR A 9 -17.99 26.49 -36.39
N MET A 10 -17.69 26.94 -35.17
CA MET A 10 -16.44 26.61 -34.51
C MET A 10 -16.49 25.09 -34.32
N ALA A 11 -15.82 24.35 -35.21
CA ALA A 11 -15.60 22.92 -34.99
C ALA A 11 -14.70 22.80 -33.76
N LEU A 12 -15.34 22.68 -32.60
CA LEU A 12 -14.70 22.23 -31.38
C LEU A 12 -14.28 20.79 -31.67
N VAL A 13 -13.08 20.62 -32.20
CA VAL A 13 -12.40 19.34 -32.20
C VAL A 13 -12.17 19.05 -30.72
N LEU A 14 -13.15 18.35 -30.13
CA LEU A 14 -12.95 17.59 -28.92
C LEU A 14 -11.82 16.63 -29.28
N ALA A 15 -10.60 17.03 -28.98
CA ALA A 15 -9.55 16.09 -28.70
C ALA A 15 -10.13 15.24 -27.57
N THR A 16 -10.72 14.10 -27.91
CA THR A 16 -10.79 12.98 -27.00
C THR A 16 -9.34 12.60 -26.79
N THR A 17 -8.66 13.33 -25.91
CA THR A 17 -7.68 12.73 -25.05
C THR A 17 -8.37 11.49 -24.55
N ASP A 18 -7.94 10.32 -25.01
CA ASP A 18 -8.27 9.08 -24.35
C ASP A 18 -7.83 9.29 -22.90
N ALA A 19 -8.76 9.76 -22.07
CA ALA A 19 -8.66 9.61 -20.65
C ALA A 19 -8.68 8.09 -20.52
N HIS A 20 -7.49 7.49 -20.47
CA HIS A 20 -7.34 6.10 -20.06
C HIS A 20 -8.24 5.99 -18.84
N ALA A 21 -9.29 5.17 -18.93
CA ALA A 21 -10.22 5.00 -17.84
C ALA A 21 -9.39 4.43 -16.68
N THR A 22 -8.89 5.31 -15.83
CA THR A 22 -8.14 4.95 -14.63
C THR A 22 -9.12 4.18 -13.78
N ASN A 23 -8.82 2.92 -13.48
CA ASN A 23 -9.63 2.13 -12.55
C ASN A 23 -9.62 2.83 -11.18
N GLY A 24 -10.71 3.54 -10.88
CA GLY A 24 -10.79 4.43 -9.72
C GLY A 24 -10.77 3.64 -8.42
N GLU A 25 -11.42 2.48 -8.42
CA GLU A 25 -11.47 1.57 -7.27
C GLU A 25 -10.07 1.05 -6.91
N CYS A 26 -9.26 0.66 -7.89
CA CYS A 26 -7.87 0.25 -7.65
C CYS A 26 -6.97 1.41 -7.21
N GLU A 27 -7.21 2.63 -7.68
CA GLU A 27 -6.49 3.81 -7.17
C GLU A 27 -6.85 4.07 -5.70
N GLU A 28 -8.12 3.98 -5.31
CA GLU A 28 -8.53 4.09 -3.91
C GLU A 28 -7.86 3.01 -3.03
N ILE A 29 -7.81 1.77 -3.51
CA ILE A 29 -7.11 0.67 -2.83
C ILE A 29 -5.60 0.95 -2.72
N ARG A 30 -4.98 1.52 -3.76
CA ARG A 30 -3.55 1.89 -3.75
C ARG A 30 -3.21 2.83 -2.59
N LEU A 31 -4.12 3.74 -2.25
CA LEU A 31 -3.93 4.69 -1.14
C LEU A 31 -3.80 4.00 0.23
N LEU A 32 -4.22 2.74 0.36
CA LEU A 32 -4.06 1.95 1.59
C LEU A 32 -2.62 1.48 1.84
N LEU A 33 -1.77 1.44 0.81
CA LEU A 33 -0.38 0.97 0.94
C LEU A 33 0.43 1.84 1.91
N ASN A 34 0.42 3.17 1.73
CA ASN A 34 1.23 4.06 2.56
C ASN A 34 0.87 3.98 4.06
N PRO A 35 -0.42 4.02 4.48
CA PRO A 35 -0.80 3.82 5.87
C PRO A 35 -0.25 2.56 6.53
N ILE A 36 -0.19 1.42 5.83
CA ILE A 36 0.36 0.15 6.36
C ILE A 36 1.80 0.35 6.82
N TYR A 37 2.65 0.90 5.95
CA TYR A 37 4.06 1.11 6.26
C TYR A 37 4.25 2.16 7.35
N GLN A 38 3.51 3.27 7.31
CA GLN A 38 3.62 4.33 8.32
C GLN A 38 3.26 3.86 9.73
N GLN A 39 2.26 2.99 9.87
CA GLN A 39 1.90 2.41 11.17
C GLN A 39 3.03 1.55 11.75
N LEU A 40 3.71 0.77 10.92
CA LEU A 40 4.81 -0.11 11.35
C LEU A 40 6.10 0.67 11.60
N ILE A 41 6.40 1.69 10.80
CA ILE A 41 7.51 2.63 11.06
C ILE A 41 7.31 3.30 12.41
N ALA A 42 6.13 3.88 12.67
CA ALA A 42 5.84 4.49 13.96
C ALA A 42 5.90 3.50 15.12
N ALA A 43 5.66 2.20 14.88
CA ALA A 43 5.86 1.16 15.87
C ALA A 43 7.35 0.89 16.15
N LEU A 44 8.19 0.84 15.12
CA LEU A 44 9.64 0.72 15.27
C LEU A 44 10.25 1.93 15.95
N ASP A 45 9.81 3.14 15.64
CA ASP A 45 10.27 4.37 16.29
C ASP A 45 10.07 4.31 17.81
N ARG A 46 8.95 3.74 18.28
CA ARG A 46 8.71 3.54 19.72
C ARG A 46 9.73 2.60 20.35
N HIS A 47 10.23 1.61 19.62
CA HIS A 47 11.30 0.74 20.08
C HIS A 47 12.66 1.45 20.03
N LEU A 48 12.98 2.15 18.94
CA LEU A 48 14.24 2.88 18.78
C LEU A 48 14.46 3.93 19.88
N TYR A 49 13.40 4.66 20.22
CA TYR A 49 13.44 5.72 21.24
C TYR A 49 12.97 5.27 22.64
N SER A 50 12.76 3.97 22.84
CA SER A 50 12.41 3.43 24.15
C SER A 50 13.49 3.74 25.19
N ARG A 51 13.07 4.08 26.41
CA ARG A 51 13.95 4.16 27.58
C ARG A 51 14.23 2.80 28.21
N ASP A 52 13.37 1.81 27.98
CA ASP A 52 13.58 0.43 28.40
C ASP A 52 14.51 -0.27 27.41
N VAL A 53 15.70 -0.64 27.88
CA VAL A 53 16.75 -1.31 27.09
C VAL A 53 16.25 -2.66 26.56
N ASN A 54 15.37 -3.35 27.29
CA ASN A 54 14.83 -4.64 26.88
C ASN A 54 13.84 -4.53 25.71
N MET A 55 13.38 -3.32 25.42
CA MET A 55 12.42 -3.01 24.35
C MET A 55 13.06 -2.26 23.19
N LYS A 56 14.38 -2.02 23.26
CA LYS A 56 15.08 -1.13 22.35
C LYS A 56 15.72 -1.91 21.20
N ILE A 57 15.52 -1.39 19.99
CA ILE A 57 16.24 -1.82 18.79
C ILE A 57 17.45 -0.92 18.57
N ASP A 58 18.49 -1.43 17.93
CA ASP A 58 19.62 -0.61 17.50
C ASP A 58 19.31 0.14 16.19
N ALA A 59 20.15 1.13 15.89
CA ALA A 59 19.97 1.99 14.72
C ALA A 59 20.21 1.26 13.39
N GLU A 60 21.03 0.20 13.38
CA GLU A 60 21.30 -0.58 12.17
C GLU A 60 20.06 -1.40 11.79
N THR A 61 19.44 -2.04 12.77
CA THR A 61 18.19 -2.80 12.64
C THR A 61 17.04 -1.91 12.19
N ASP A 62 16.92 -0.71 12.77
CA ASP A 62 15.93 0.27 12.34
C ASP A 62 16.17 0.71 10.87
N THR A 63 17.40 1.07 10.53
CA THR A 63 17.77 1.48 9.17
C THR A 63 17.47 0.38 8.15
N TRP A 64 17.80 -0.87 8.48
CA TRP A 64 17.48 -2.02 7.66
C TRP A 64 15.96 -2.15 7.44
N ALA A 65 15.16 -2.07 8.50
CA ALA A 65 13.72 -2.19 8.41
C ALA A 65 13.09 -1.06 7.58
N GLN A 66 13.55 0.19 7.76
CA GLN A 66 13.12 1.32 6.94
C GLN A 66 13.46 1.12 5.46
N PHE A 67 14.63 0.56 5.14
CA PHE A 67 14.99 0.22 3.77
C PHE A 67 14.02 -0.83 3.18
N GLN A 68 13.70 -1.88 3.95
CA GLN A 68 12.72 -2.89 3.52
C GLN A 68 11.34 -2.27 3.26
N PHE A 69 10.84 -1.40 4.14
CA PHE A 69 9.55 -0.73 3.93
C PHE A 69 9.53 0.14 2.67
N ARG A 70 10.62 0.86 2.39
CA ARG A 70 10.72 1.68 1.16
C ARG A 70 10.74 0.83 -0.10
N ASP A 71 11.50 -0.27 -0.10
CA ASP A 71 11.54 -1.21 -1.23
C ASP A 71 10.16 -1.85 -1.47
N MET A 72 9.50 -2.31 -0.40
CA MET A 72 8.14 -2.86 -0.49
C MET A 72 7.13 -1.82 -0.97
N ALA A 73 7.19 -0.58 -0.49
CA ALA A 73 6.29 0.48 -0.93
C ALA A 73 6.40 0.71 -2.45
N ASP A 74 7.63 0.81 -2.98
CA ASP A 74 7.87 0.97 -4.41
C ASP A 74 7.40 -0.24 -5.23
N ARG A 75 7.74 -1.47 -4.80
CA ARG A 75 7.35 -2.69 -5.51
C ARG A 75 5.84 -2.87 -5.57
N HIS A 76 5.13 -2.75 -4.43
CA HIS A 76 3.69 -2.98 -4.39
C HIS A 76 2.91 -1.83 -5.07
N ASP A 77 3.38 -0.58 -4.98
CA ASP A 77 2.79 0.54 -5.72
C ASP A 77 2.83 0.27 -7.23
N LYS A 78 3.99 -0.15 -7.76
CA LYS A 78 4.14 -0.52 -9.17
C LYS A 78 3.22 -1.67 -9.58
N MET A 79 3.04 -2.67 -8.72
CA MET A 79 2.11 -3.77 -8.98
C MET A 79 0.67 -3.27 -9.13
N ILE A 80 0.20 -2.39 -8.24
CA ILE A 80 -1.17 -1.83 -8.34
C ILE A 80 -1.29 -0.91 -9.55
N VAL A 81 -0.29 -0.07 -9.83
CA VAL A 81 -0.27 0.78 -11.04
C VAL A 81 -0.37 -0.06 -12.32
N ASN A 82 0.29 -1.22 -12.37
CA ASN A 82 0.16 -2.12 -13.51
C ASN A 82 -1.26 -2.71 -13.61
N LEU A 83 -1.88 -3.08 -12.49
CA LEU A 83 -3.27 -3.54 -12.48
C LEU A 83 -4.26 -2.45 -12.93
N ILE A 84 -4.05 -1.19 -12.52
CA ILE A 84 -4.86 -0.04 -12.95
C ILE A 84 -4.77 0.16 -14.48
N ARG A 85 -3.62 -0.14 -15.08
CA ARG A 85 -3.42 -0.08 -16.54
C ARG A 85 -4.00 -1.28 -17.28
N GLU A 86 -4.02 -2.44 -16.64
CA GLU A 86 -4.48 -3.71 -17.22
C GLU A 86 -6.02 -3.78 -17.26
N TYR A 87 -6.69 -3.22 -16.26
CA TYR A 87 -8.13 -3.34 -16.08
C TYR A 87 -8.86 -2.01 -16.23
N ASN A 88 -10.02 -2.05 -16.88
CA ASN A 88 -10.94 -0.91 -16.92
C ASN A 88 -11.69 -0.76 -15.58
N ASP A 89 -12.25 0.42 -15.37
CA ASP A 89 -13.13 0.69 -14.23
C ASP A 89 -14.38 -0.20 -14.25
N GLY A 90 -14.79 -0.70 -13.07
CA GLY A 90 -15.92 -1.63 -12.92
C GLY A 90 -15.63 -3.09 -13.29
N ASP A 91 -14.38 -3.46 -13.62
CA ASP A 91 -14.01 -4.86 -13.79
C ASP A 91 -14.00 -5.60 -12.43
N PRO A 92 -14.85 -6.62 -12.23
CA PRO A 92 -14.97 -7.33 -10.95
C PRO A 92 -13.70 -8.11 -10.55
N VAL A 93 -12.74 -8.29 -11.46
CA VAL A 93 -11.45 -8.92 -11.19
C VAL A 93 -10.43 -7.91 -10.67
N ALA A 94 -10.52 -6.64 -11.07
CA ALA A 94 -9.55 -5.61 -10.73
C ALA A 94 -9.49 -5.35 -9.22
N ILE A 95 -10.63 -5.08 -8.58
CA ILE A 95 -10.74 -4.86 -7.13
C ILE A 95 -10.08 -5.99 -6.34
N ARG A 96 -10.37 -7.24 -6.73
CA ARG A 96 -9.85 -8.43 -6.05
C ARG A 96 -8.33 -8.49 -6.15
N LYS A 97 -7.78 -8.25 -7.35
CA LYS A 97 -6.32 -8.27 -7.58
C LYS A 97 -5.63 -7.12 -6.85
N CYS A 98 -6.18 -5.91 -6.89
CA CYS A 98 -5.62 -4.75 -6.20
C CYS A 98 -5.62 -4.96 -4.67
N ASN A 99 -6.71 -5.48 -4.11
CA ASN A 99 -6.75 -5.84 -2.68
C ASN A 99 -5.74 -6.94 -2.32
N ALA A 100 -5.57 -7.95 -3.17
CA ALA A 100 -4.59 -9.01 -2.94
C ALA A 100 -3.16 -8.44 -2.82
N VAL A 101 -2.81 -7.44 -3.63
CA VAL A 101 -1.51 -6.74 -3.52
C VAL A 101 -1.38 -6.00 -2.18
N VAL A 102 -2.44 -5.32 -1.72
CA VAL A 102 -2.43 -4.64 -0.41
C VAL A 102 -2.29 -5.64 0.74
N TYR A 103 -2.99 -6.78 0.69
CA TYR A 103 -2.87 -7.80 1.73
C TYR A 103 -1.49 -8.46 1.75
N GLN A 104 -0.91 -8.69 0.57
CA GLN A 104 0.46 -9.14 0.45
C GLN A 104 1.44 -8.13 1.07
N ALA A 105 1.29 -6.85 0.74
CA ALA A 105 2.09 -5.77 1.32
C ALA A 105 1.99 -5.74 2.85
N ASP A 106 0.78 -5.89 3.41
CA ASP A 106 0.57 -5.92 4.87
C ASP A 106 1.24 -7.13 5.54
N CYS A 107 1.11 -8.32 4.96
CA CYS A 107 1.78 -9.52 5.46
C CYS A 107 3.32 -9.36 5.43
N GLU A 108 3.89 -8.94 4.30
CA GLU A 108 5.34 -8.79 4.14
C GLU A 108 5.89 -7.70 5.07
N ALA A 109 5.20 -6.56 5.18
CA ALA A 109 5.60 -5.47 6.07
C ALA A 109 5.55 -5.91 7.54
N PHE A 110 4.50 -6.64 7.95
CA PHE A 110 4.43 -7.14 9.31
C PHE A 110 5.51 -8.19 9.61
N GLN A 111 5.90 -9.02 8.63
CA GLN A 111 7.00 -9.95 8.80
C GLN A 111 8.34 -9.25 9.07
N VAL A 112 8.60 -8.11 8.41
CA VAL A 112 9.75 -7.25 8.71
C VAL A 112 9.67 -6.73 10.15
N TYR A 113 8.55 -6.13 10.54
CA TYR A 113 8.34 -5.66 11.92
C TYR A 113 8.57 -6.78 12.95
N LYS A 114 7.93 -7.94 12.75
CA LYS A 114 8.09 -9.12 13.60
C LYS A 114 9.56 -9.50 13.77
N ARG A 115 10.30 -9.60 12.66
CA ARG A 115 11.72 -9.99 12.69
C ARG A 115 12.56 -9.04 13.54
N VAL A 116 12.24 -7.76 13.55
CA VAL A 116 12.94 -6.76 14.36
C VAL A 116 12.62 -6.90 15.84
N VAL A 117 11.36 -7.15 16.21
CA VAL A 117 10.92 -6.99 17.61
C VAL A 117 10.74 -8.28 18.39
N ILE A 118 10.53 -9.43 17.72
CA ILE A 118 10.07 -10.66 18.39
C ILE A 118 11.07 -11.21 19.42
N ASP A 119 12.37 -11.00 19.15
CA ASP A 119 13.46 -11.50 19.97
C ASP A 119 13.94 -10.51 21.03
N LEU A 120 13.37 -9.31 21.07
CA LEU A 120 13.65 -8.35 22.14
C LEU A 120 13.24 -8.95 23.50
N PRO A 121 14.08 -8.84 24.55
CA PRO A 121 13.78 -9.43 25.85
C PRO A 121 12.43 -8.98 26.43
N GLY A 122 12.09 -7.70 26.28
CA GLY A 122 10.83 -7.13 26.76
C GLY A 122 9.59 -7.58 25.98
N MET A 123 9.77 -8.25 24.83
CA MET A 123 8.69 -8.78 24.00
C MET A 123 8.33 -10.23 24.31
N ALA A 124 9.04 -10.89 25.23
CA ALA A 124 8.81 -12.31 25.56
C ALA A 124 7.34 -12.63 25.87
N GLY A 125 6.67 -11.79 26.67
CA GLY A 125 5.24 -11.95 27.01
C GLY A 125 4.27 -11.63 25.87
N LYS A 126 4.73 -11.04 24.77
CA LYS A 126 3.93 -10.66 23.59
C LYS A 126 4.19 -11.52 22.36
N ARG A 127 5.16 -12.45 22.41
CA ARG A 127 5.58 -13.27 21.26
C ARG A 127 4.40 -13.98 20.59
N GLN A 128 3.53 -14.64 21.37
CA GLN A 128 2.37 -15.34 20.83
C GLN A 128 1.40 -14.39 20.12
N ALA A 129 1.16 -13.20 20.66
CA ALA A 129 0.30 -12.20 20.03
C ALA A 129 0.90 -11.68 18.71
N ILE A 130 2.22 -11.47 18.66
CA ILE A 130 2.91 -11.07 17.42
C ILE A 130 2.80 -12.18 16.37
N MET A 131 3.00 -13.44 16.76
CA MET A 131 2.88 -14.58 15.84
C MET A 131 1.45 -14.74 15.33
N ALA A 132 0.45 -14.63 16.20
CA ALA A 132 -0.95 -14.71 15.81
C ALA A 132 -1.35 -13.57 14.85
N GLU A 133 -0.87 -12.35 15.08
CA GLU A 133 -1.14 -11.23 14.19
C GLU A 133 -0.46 -11.40 12.82
N ASN A 134 0.78 -11.93 12.80
CA ASN A 134 1.45 -12.32 11.57
C ASN A 134 0.63 -13.35 10.78
N ASP A 135 0.16 -14.39 11.46
CA ASP A 135 -0.58 -15.47 10.81
C ASP A 135 -1.91 -14.97 10.26
N ARG A 136 -2.60 -14.10 10.99
CA ARG A 136 -3.84 -13.44 10.55
C ARG A 136 -3.63 -12.60 9.28
N ARG A 137 -2.63 -11.71 9.27
CA ARG A 137 -2.34 -10.85 8.10
C ARG A 137 -1.93 -11.68 6.89
N CYS A 138 -1.12 -12.71 7.08
CA CYS A 138 -0.66 -13.56 6.00
C CYS A 138 -1.72 -14.56 5.51
N ALA A 139 -2.69 -14.96 6.34
CA ALA A 139 -3.88 -15.69 5.90
C ALA A 139 -4.72 -14.85 4.93
N GLN A 140 -4.94 -13.59 5.27
CA GLN A 140 -5.64 -12.64 4.40
C GLN A 140 -4.93 -12.46 3.04
N ALA A 141 -3.59 -12.45 3.02
CA ALA A 141 -2.81 -12.40 1.79
C ALA A 141 -2.93 -13.65 0.91
N ARG A 142 -3.13 -14.84 1.53
CA ARG A 142 -3.38 -16.10 0.82
C ARG A 142 -4.81 -16.23 0.32
N GLY A 143 -5.74 -15.45 0.88
CA GLY A 143 -7.17 -15.54 0.62
C GLY A 143 -7.87 -16.65 1.43
N ASP A 144 -7.29 -17.00 2.59
CA ASP A 144 -7.86 -17.97 3.54
C ASP A 144 -9.04 -17.39 4.35
#